data_AF-A0A948HQD9-F1
#
_entry.id   AF-A0A948HQD9-F1
#
_cell.length_a   1.000
_cell.length_b   1.000
_cell.length_c   1.000
_cell.angle_alpha   90.00
_cell.angle_beta   90.00
_cell.angle_gamma   90.00
#
_symmetry.space_group_name_H-M   'P 1'
#
loop_
_entity.id
_entity.type
_entity.pdbx_description
1 polymer ?
#
loop_
_entity_poly.entity_id
_entity_poly.type
_entity_poly.pdbx_seq_one_letter_code
_entity_poly.pdbx_strand_id
1 'polypeptide(L)'
;MKPIEQEKLFKKVRAKFPKWSNRRASGYVHGVNDGMQREEPRRVYVRGFGKRKEYAIGYIYGFIDAYGIDVFYDSWINDLAQSIGYKLDYRWWTRA
;
A
#
# COMPACT_ATOMS: atom_id res chain seq x y z
N MET A 1 -14.01 5.40 0.71
CA MET A 1 -13.70 5.87 2.09
C MET A 1 -13.81 7.38 2.18
N LYS A 2 -14.53 7.90 3.18
CA LYS A 2 -14.70 9.35 3.42
C LYS A 2 -13.40 9.99 3.92
N PRO A 3 -13.19 11.31 3.75
CA PRO A 3 -11.96 11.99 4.18
C PRO A 3 -11.61 11.78 5.65
N ILE A 4 -12.60 11.82 6.55
CA ILE A 4 -12.36 11.63 7.99
C ILE A 4 -11.91 10.20 8.34
N GLU A 5 -12.34 9.20 7.56
CA GLU A 5 -11.92 7.81 7.74
C GLU A 5 -10.49 7.62 7.24
N GLN A 6 -10.13 8.28 6.13
CA GLN A 6 -8.77 8.31 5.60
C GLN A 6 -7.79 8.94 6.59
N GLU A 7 -8.16 10.06 7.24
CA GLU A 7 -7.33 10.70 8.27
C GLU A 7 -7.16 9.80 9.50
N LYS A 8 -8.23 9.16 9.97
CA LYS A 8 -8.17 8.19 11.08
C LYS A 8 -7.25 7.02 10.74
N LEU A 9 -7.36 6.47 9.53
CA LEU A 9 -6.50 5.39 9.07
C LEU A 9 -5.04 5.83 8.98
N PHE A 10 -4.77 7.03 8.45
CA PHE A 10 -3.44 7.61 8.41
C PHE A 10 -2.80 7.69 9.81
N LYS A 11 -3.54 8.21 10.80
CA LYS A 11 -3.08 8.30 12.19
C LYS A 11 -2.80 6.92 12.78
N LYS A 12 -3.67 5.93 12.56
CA LYS A 12 -3.45 4.54 13.01
C LYS A 12 -2.19 3.93 12.39
N VAL A 13 -1.99 4.09 11.09
CA VAL A 13 -0.81 3.59 10.37
C VAL A 13 0.47 4.26 10.89
N ARG A 14 0.44 5.57 11.15
CA ARG A 14 1.58 6.30 11.72
C ARG A 14 1.90 5.87 13.15
N ALA A 15 0.90 5.56 13.96
CA ALA A 15 1.10 5.02 15.30
C ALA A 15 1.68 3.61 15.27
N LYS A 16 1.18 2.74 14.38
CA LYS A 16 1.66 1.37 14.22
C LYS A 16 3.05 1.30 13.61
N PHE A 17 3.36 2.17 12.65
CA PHE A 17 4.62 2.17 11.92
C PHE A 17 5.31 3.53 12.03
N PRO A 18 5.88 3.89 13.19
CA PRO A 18 6.44 5.22 13.43
C PRO A 18 7.59 5.57 12.48
N LYS A 19 8.33 4.56 12.01
CA LYS A 19 9.45 4.69 11.06
C LYS A 19 9.01 4.92 9.61
N TRP A 20 7.74 4.73 9.26
CA TRP A 20 7.27 4.96 7.90
C TRP A 20 7.20 6.45 7.59
N SER A 21 7.66 6.84 6.40
CA SER A 21 7.49 8.21 5.93
C SER A 21 6.01 8.60 5.79
N ASN A 22 5.69 9.89 5.91
CA ASN A 22 4.33 10.39 5.66
C ASN A 22 3.83 10.01 4.25
N ARG A 23 4.74 9.98 3.27
CA ARG A 23 4.42 9.53 1.90
C ARG A 23 3.97 8.08 1.90
N ARG A 24 4.69 7.18 2.57
CA ARG A 24 4.33 5.76 2.66
C ARG A 24 2.99 5.55 3.38
N ALA A 25 2.79 6.22 4.52
CA ALA A 25 1.51 6.15 5.23
C ALA A 25 0.34 6.71 4.39
N SER A 26 0.55 7.78 3.64
CA SER A 26 -0.46 8.33 2.72
C SER A 26 -0.75 7.38 1.56
N GLY A 27 0.29 6.75 1.02
CA GLY A 27 0.16 5.70 0.01
C GLY A 27 -0.71 4.55 0.50
N TYR A 28 -0.44 4.06 1.71
CA TYR A 28 -1.24 3.00 2.34
C TYR A 28 -2.72 3.32 2.38
N VAL A 29 -3.08 4.50 2.87
CA VAL A 29 -4.48 4.92 2.95
C VAL A 29 -5.13 4.92 1.57
N HIS A 30 -4.40 5.38 0.55
CA HIS A 30 -4.92 5.35 -0.82
C HIS A 30 -5.05 3.92 -1.33
N GLY A 31 -4.09 3.05 -1.05
CA GLY A 31 -4.14 1.63 -1.39
C GLY A 31 -5.37 0.94 -0.82
N VAL A 32 -5.63 1.15 0.48
CA VAL A 32 -6.84 0.61 1.15
C VAL A 32 -8.11 1.15 0.49
N ASN A 33 -8.17 2.46 0.25
CA ASN A 33 -9.36 3.07 -0.34
C ASN A 33 -9.62 2.60 -1.77
N ASP A 34 -8.57 2.46 -2.58
CA ASP A 34 -8.69 1.88 -3.93
C ASP A 34 -9.07 0.40 -3.83
N GLY A 35 -8.53 -0.35 -2.87
CA GLY A 35 -8.83 -1.78 -2.78
C GLY A 35 -10.26 -2.11 -2.34
N MET A 36 -10.92 -1.19 -1.64
CA MET A 36 -12.36 -1.27 -1.35
C MET A 36 -13.26 -1.01 -2.57
N GLN A 37 -12.72 -0.46 -3.65
CA GLN A 37 -13.48 -0.03 -4.84
C GLN A 37 -13.03 -0.74 -6.13
N ARG A 38 -11.87 -1.39 -6.03
CA ARG A 38 -11.08 -2.10 -7.02
C ARG A 38 -11.64 -3.45 -7.44
N GLU A 39 -11.11 -4.04 -8.51
CA GLU A 39 -10.69 -5.45 -8.52
C GLU A 39 -9.16 -5.54 -8.67
N GLU A 40 -8.58 -4.58 -9.41
CA GLU A 40 -7.13 -4.42 -9.61
C GLU A 40 -6.64 -3.01 -9.23
N PRO A 41 -5.38 -2.86 -8.81
CA PRO A 41 -4.81 -1.57 -8.49
C PRO A 41 -4.52 -0.75 -9.74
N ARG A 42 -4.44 0.55 -9.55
CA ARG A 42 -4.18 1.46 -10.66
C ARG A 42 -2.73 1.38 -11.13
N ARG A 43 -2.53 0.92 -12.37
CA ARG A 43 -1.24 0.91 -13.09
C ARG A 43 -0.52 2.27 -13.14
N VAL A 44 -1.23 3.39 -12.99
CA VAL A 44 -0.60 4.73 -12.98
C VAL A 44 0.31 4.97 -11.77
N TYR A 45 0.00 4.36 -10.62
CA TYR A 45 0.90 4.44 -9.48
C TYR A 45 2.17 3.61 -9.74
N VAL A 46 2.06 2.56 -10.58
CA VAL A 46 3.07 1.57 -11.06
C VAL A 46 4.12 2.14 -12.01
N ARG A 47 3.76 3.11 -12.85
CA ARG A 47 4.73 3.75 -13.76
C ARG A 47 5.42 4.99 -13.18
N GLY A 48 4.88 5.60 -12.12
CA GLY A 48 5.42 6.82 -11.48
C GLY A 48 6.52 6.60 -10.42
N PHE A 49 6.96 5.36 -10.22
CA PHE A 49 7.72 4.92 -9.05
C PHE A 49 9.10 5.56 -8.87
N GLY A 50 9.77 5.97 -9.96
CA GLY A 50 11.11 6.58 -9.88
C GLY A 50 11.19 7.82 -8.99
N LYS A 51 10.09 8.57 -8.83
CA LYS A 51 10.04 9.81 -8.01
C LYS A 51 9.24 9.67 -6.70
N ARG A 52 8.51 8.56 -6.51
CA ARG A 52 7.54 8.38 -5.40
C ARG A 52 7.56 6.98 -4.77
N LYS A 53 8.72 6.31 -4.74
CA LYS A 53 8.90 4.94 -4.23
C LYS A 53 8.21 4.66 -2.89
N GLU A 54 8.42 5.53 -1.89
CA GLU A 54 7.82 5.39 -0.56
C GLU A 54 6.29 5.34 -0.58
N TYR A 55 5.67 6.26 -1.32
CA TYR A 55 4.22 6.31 -1.46
C TYR A 55 3.69 5.01 -2.04
N ALA A 56 4.35 4.54 -3.09
CA ALA A 56 3.79 3.49 -3.88
C ALA A 56 4.08 2.09 -3.27
N ILE A 57 5.13 1.94 -2.45
CA ILE A 57 5.25 0.82 -1.49
C ILE A 57 4.07 0.81 -0.51
N GLY A 58 3.76 1.96 0.09
CA GLY A 58 2.63 2.09 1.00
C GLY A 58 1.31 1.69 0.32
N TYR A 59 1.08 2.18 -0.89
CA TYR A 59 -0.10 1.86 -1.69
C TYR A 59 -0.28 0.36 -1.89
N ILE A 60 0.78 -0.37 -2.25
CA ILE A 60 0.70 -1.81 -2.43
C ILE A 60 0.28 -2.50 -1.12
N TYR A 61 0.89 -2.14 0.01
CA TYR A 61 0.53 -2.71 1.31
C TYR A 61 -0.91 -2.42 1.70
N GLY A 62 -1.39 -1.19 1.49
CA GLY A 62 -2.78 -0.85 1.78
C GLY A 62 -3.77 -1.58 0.88
N PHE A 63 -3.44 -1.76 -0.40
CA PHE A 63 -4.28 -2.49 -1.33
C PHE A 63 -4.40 -3.96 -0.90
N ILE A 64 -3.28 -4.62 -0.61
CA ILE A 64 -3.26 -6.00 -0.09
C ILE A 64 -4.11 -6.12 1.19
N ASP A 65 -3.95 -5.18 2.13
CA ASP A 65 -4.69 -5.20 3.40
C ASP A 65 -6.21 -5.11 3.20
N ALA A 66 -6.67 -4.37 2.18
CA ALA A 66 -8.09 -4.28 1.84
C ALA A 66 -8.65 -5.55 1.18
N TYR A 67 -7.86 -6.26 0.38
CA TYR A 67 -8.28 -7.50 -0.30
C TYR A 67 -8.09 -8.77 0.54
N GLY A 68 -7.19 -8.73 1.52
CA GLY A 68 -6.73 -9.91 2.22
C GLY A 68 -5.39 -10.43 1.70
N ILE A 69 -4.67 -11.10 2.59
CA ILE A 69 -3.30 -11.60 2.37
C ILE A 69 -3.26 -12.64 1.23
N ASP A 70 -4.37 -13.29 0.89
CA ASP A 70 -4.39 -14.30 -0.19
C ASP A 70 -4.06 -13.70 -1.57
N VAL A 71 -4.36 -12.41 -1.79
CA VAL A 71 -3.99 -11.68 -3.01
C VAL A 71 -2.49 -11.42 -3.10
N PHE A 72 -1.73 -11.59 -2.00
CA PHE A 72 -0.27 -11.48 -2.01
C PHE A 72 0.40 -12.56 -2.87
N TYR A 73 -0.25 -13.70 -3.05
CA TYR A 73 0.23 -14.78 -3.91
C TYR A 73 -0.17 -14.59 -5.38
N ASP A 74 -0.95 -13.57 -5.68
CA ASP A 74 -1.31 -13.28 -7.05
C ASP A 74 -0.06 -12.80 -7.82
N SER A 75 0.10 -13.38 -9.00
CA SER A 75 1.21 -13.14 -9.92
C SER A 75 1.39 -11.66 -10.19
N TRP A 76 0.29 -10.91 -10.36
CA TRP A 76 0.35 -9.50 -10.70
C TRP A 76 0.81 -8.62 -9.52
N ILE A 77 0.57 -8.98 -8.24
CA ILE A 77 1.13 -8.25 -7.08
C ILE A 77 2.64 -8.45 -7.00
N ASN A 78 3.10 -9.66 -7.29
CA ASN A 78 4.51 -9.97 -7.30
C ASN A 78 5.22 -9.26 -8.47
N ASP A 79 4.62 -9.27 -9.66
CA ASP A 79 5.11 -8.51 -10.81
C ASP A 79 5.14 -7.01 -10.52
N LEU A 80 4.11 -6.51 -9.84
CA LEU A 80 4.02 -5.12 -9.40
C LEU A 80 5.17 -4.76 -8.45
N ALA A 81 5.43 -5.56 -7.42
CA ALA A 81 6.52 -5.35 -6.48
C ALA A 81 7.90 -5.46 -7.15
N GLN A 82 8.08 -6.44 -8.03
CA GLN A 82 9.32 -6.61 -8.80
C GLN A 82 9.59 -5.44 -9.74
N SER A 83 8.55 -4.92 -10.42
CA SER A 83 8.67 -3.80 -11.37
C SER A 83 9.22 -2.50 -10.73
N ILE A 84 9.21 -2.43 -9.40
CA ILE A 84 9.64 -1.25 -8.63
C ILE A 84 10.92 -1.52 -7.83
N GLY A 85 11.57 -2.66 -8.07
CA GLY A 85 12.77 -3.09 -7.36
C GLY A 85 12.52 -3.22 -5.86
N TYR A 86 11.32 -3.67 -5.47
CA TYR A 86 10.94 -3.85 -4.08
C TYR A 86 10.49 -5.29 -3.86
N LYS A 87 11.11 -5.97 -2.91
CA LYS A 87 10.62 -7.27 -2.46
C LYS A 87 9.60 -7.03 -1.37
N LEU A 88 8.34 -7.37 -1.61
CA LEU A 88 7.32 -7.30 -0.56
C LEU A 88 7.71 -8.23 0.59
N ASP A 89 7.69 -7.70 1.81
CA ASP A 89 7.92 -8.48 3.02
C ASP A 89 6.57 -8.95 3.54
N TYR A 90 6.21 -10.23 3.36
CA TYR A 90 4.93 -10.80 3.82
C TYR A 90 4.65 -10.63 5.33
N ARG A 91 5.68 -10.34 6.15
CA ARG A 91 5.53 -10.07 7.59
C ARG A 91 5.41 -8.59 7.91
N TRP A 92 5.31 -7.71 6.92
CA TRP A 92 5.27 -6.25 7.10
C TRP A 92 4.23 -5.82 8.13
N TRP A 93 3.08 -6.49 8.19
CA TRP A 93 1.99 -6.17 9.09
C TRP A 93 2.23 -6.56 10.56
N THR A 94 3.15 -7.51 10.80
CA THR A 94 3.56 -8.00 12.13
C THR A 94 4.76 -7.26 12.72
N ARG A 95 5.51 -6.54 11.87
CA ARG A 95 6.69 -5.77 12.23
C ARG A 95 6.30 -4.31 12.50
N ALA A 96 5.52 -4.09 13.56
CA ALA A 96 5.21 -2.77 14.10
C ALA A 96 6.33 -2.29 15.03
#